data_AF-H0QKA6-F1
#
_entry.id   AF-H0QKA6-F1
#
_cell.length_a   1.000
_cell.length_b   1.000
_cell.length_c   1.000
_cell.angle_alpha   90.00
_cell.angle_beta   90.00
_cell.angle_gamma   90.00
#
_symmetry.space_group_name_H-M   'P 1'
#
loop_
_entity.id
_entity.type
_entity.pdbx_description
1 polymer ?
#
loop_
_entity_poly.entity_id
_entity_poly.type
_entity_poly.pdbx_seq_one_letter_code
_entity_poly.pdbx_strand_id
1 'polypeptide(L)'
;MDTETANVIGHDVTTISCVCGNTVSQAVLIQANSQGVPVYAGGSTSVPAELAEWPADEDLYTLCPSCGRVYRDLIVEETGTAPVAFRVDVTSGPIAEAIRAHWDLST
;
A
#
# COMPACT_ATOMS: atom_id res chain seq x y z
N MET A 1 1.92 22.85 -1.83
CA MET A 1 2.82 21.73 -2.14
C MET A 1 2.11 20.92 -3.20
N ASP A 2 2.68 20.80 -4.38
CA ASP A 2 2.14 19.97 -5.46
C ASP A 2 2.10 18.53 -4.95
N THR A 3 0.91 18.01 -4.69
CA THR A 3 0.70 16.61 -4.36
C THR A 3 0.92 15.81 -5.63
N GLU A 4 1.97 14.99 -5.65
CA GLU A 4 2.15 14.00 -6.70
C GLU A 4 0.91 13.08 -6.72
N THR A 5 0.29 12.92 -7.88
CA THR A 5 -0.92 12.10 -8.04
C THR A 5 -0.59 10.91 -8.94
N ALA A 6 -0.82 9.70 -8.44
CA ALA A 6 -0.74 8.49 -9.23
C ALA A 6 -1.93 8.38 -10.19
N ASN A 7 -1.72 7.67 -11.29
CA ASN A 7 -2.78 7.41 -12.25
C ASN A 7 -3.67 6.27 -11.74
N VAL A 8 -4.98 6.40 -11.89
CA VAL A 8 -5.99 5.41 -11.48
C VAL A 8 -6.98 5.26 -12.62
N ILE A 9 -7.44 4.04 -12.87
CA ILE A 9 -8.49 3.77 -13.84
C ILE A 9 -9.80 3.70 -13.08
N GLY A 10 -10.63 4.73 -13.24
CA GLY A 10 -11.87 4.86 -12.47
C GLY A 10 -11.59 5.17 -11.01
N HIS A 11 -12.33 4.51 -10.12
CA HIS A 11 -12.26 4.68 -8.67
C HIS A 11 -11.70 3.43 -7.98
N ASP A 12 -10.93 2.62 -8.70
CA ASP A 12 -10.51 1.29 -8.27
C ASP A 12 -9.04 1.28 -7.81
N VAL A 13 -8.83 1.04 -6.52
CA VAL A 13 -7.50 1.02 -5.88
C VAL A 13 -6.56 -0.04 -6.47
N THR A 14 -7.09 -1.10 -7.06
CA THR A 14 -6.28 -2.16 -7.69
C THR A 14 -5.72 -1.74 -9.05
N THR A 15 -6.12 -0.57 -9.56
CA THR A 15 -5.66 -0.03 -10.84
C THR A 15 -4.61 1.08 -10.69
N ILE A 16 -4.24 1.41 -9.44
CA ILE A 16 -3.27 2.46 -9.17
C ILE A 16 -1.95 2.15 -9.88
N SER A 17 -1.48 3.14 -10.63
CA SER A 17 -0.17 3.19 -11.28
C SER A 17 0.64 4.27 -10.60
N CYS A 18 1.58 3.85 -9.76
CA CYS A 18 2.41 4.74 -8.95
C CYS A 18 3.18 5.72 -9.83
N VAL A 19 3.46 6.91 -9.29
CA VAL A 19 4.22 7.99 -9.96
C VAL A 19 5.61 7.55 -10.42
N CYS A 20 6.22 6.56 -9.75
CA CYS A 20 7.51 5.99 -10.18
C CYS A 20 7.41 5.06 -11.40
N GLY A 21 6.21 4.84 -11.95
CA GLY A 21 5.95 3.90 -13.03
C GLY A 21 5.62 2.49 -12.56
N ASN A 22 5.70 2.20 -11.26
CA ASN A 22 5.34 0.89 -10.73
C ASN A 22 3.81 0.68 -10.80
N THR A 23 3.40 -0.44 -11.39
CA THR A 23 2.00 -0.81 -11.55
C THR A 23 1.72 -2.10 -10.80
N VAL A 24 0.43 -2.37 -10.54
CA VAL A 24 0.00 -3.65 -9.94
C VAL A 24 0.51 -4.86 -10.73
N SER A 25 0.67 -4.74 -12.05
CA SER A 25 1.20 -5.82 -12.89
C SER A 25 2.72 -6.03 -12.86
N GLN A 26 3.50 -5.07 -12.33
CA GLN A 26 4.97 -5.09 -12.39
C GLN A 26 5.63 -5.28 -11.02
N ALA A 27 5.04 -4.71 -9.97
CA ALA A 27 5.27 -5.10 -8.59
C ALA A 27 4.02 -4.69 -7.80
N VAL A 28 3.17 -5.68 -7.52
CA VAL A 28 1.85 -5.53 -6.91
C VAL A 28 1.94 -4.52 -5.76
N LEU A 29 1.14 -3.45 -5.85
CA LEU A 29 1.05 -2.49 -4.76
C LEU A 29 0.46 -3.22 -3.55
N ILE A 30 0.98 -2.90 -2.36
CA ILE A 30 0.70 -3.66 -1.14
C ILE A 30 -0.27 -2.86 -0.28
N GLN A 31 -1.35 -3.49 0.19
CA GLN A 31 -2.22 -2.85 1.18
C GLN A 31 -1.45 -2.64 2.49
N ALA A 32 -1.64 -1.47 3.10
CA ALA A 32 -0.92 -1.00 4.25
C ALA A 32 -1.85 -0.21 5.20
N ASN A 33 -1.38 -0.01 6.42
CA ASN A 33 -2.06 0.83 7.40
C ASN A 33 -1.67 2.32 7.25
N SER A 34 -2.20 3.19 8.13
CA SER A 34 -1.90 4.63 8.16
C SER A 34 -0.44 4.98 8.46
N GLN A 35 0.40 4.01 8.83
CA GLN A 35 1.84 4.18 8.99
C GLN A 35 2.64 3.69 7.77
N GLY A 36 1.95 3.14 6.75
CA GLY A 36 2.56 2.56 5.56
C GLY A 36 3.17 1.19 5.80
N VAL A 37 2.78 0.51 6.88
CA VAL A 37 3.18 -0.88 7.16
C VAL A 37 2.21 -1.81 6.44
N PRO A 38 2.70 -2.75 5.62
CA PRO A 38 1.90 -3.80 5.00
C PRO A 38 0.93 -4.47 5.98
N VAL A 39 -0.35 -4.57 5.62
CA VAL A 39 -1.35 -5.25 6.44
C VAL A 39 -1.46 -6.72 6.07
N TYR A 40 -1.77 -7.54 7.07
CA TYR A 40 -2.06 -8.94 6.88
C TYR A 40 -3.53 -9.13 6.47
N ALA A 41 -3.73 -9.60 5.23
CA ALA A 41 -5.06 -9.91 4.69
C ALA A 41 -5.55 -11.34 5.03
N GLY A 42 -4.73 -12.14 5.74
CA GLY A 42 -4.99 -13.56 5.97
C GLY A 42 -5.92 -13.85 7.15
N GLY A 43 -7.19 -13.46 7.05
CA GLY A 43 -8.31 -13.95 7.87
C GLY A 43 -8.00 -14.44 9.30
N SER A 44 -8.19 -15.75 9.56
CA SER A 44 -8.28 -16.36 10.90
C SER A 44 -6.97 -16.89 11.48
N THR A 45 -5.83 -16.63 10.85
CA THR A 45 -4.50 -16.99 11.36
C THR A 45 -3.87 -15.81 12.09
N SER A 46 -2.96 -16.10 13.02
CA SER A 46 -2.27 -15.05 13.77
C SER A 46 -1.51 -14.12 12.81
N VAL A 47 -1.73 -12.81 12.98
CA VAL A 47 -1.00 -11.76 12.25
C VAL A 47 0.51 -11.96 12.50
N PRO A 48 1.34 -12.09 11.45
CA PRO A 48 2.80 -12.14 11.61
C PRO A 48 3.32 -10.87 12.30
N ALA A 49 4.39 -10.99 13.08
CA ALA A 49 4.91 -9.87 13.88
C ALA A 49 5.40 -8.69 13.01
N GLU A 50 5.76 -8.98 11.77
CA GLU A 50 6.26 -8.03 10.77
C GLU A 50 5.12 -7.29 10.05
N LEU A 51 3.90 -7.83 10.07
CA LEU A 51 2.74 -7.24 9.39
C LEU A 51 1.83 -6.53 10.37
N ALA A 52 1.15 -5.50 9.87
CA ALA A 52 0.08 -4.85 10.62
C ALA A 52 -1.20 -5.70 10.60
N GLU A 53 -1.97 -5.64 11.68
CA GLU A 53 -3.34 -6.15 11.68
C GLU A 53 -4.21 -5.35 10.71
N TRP A 54 -5.23 -6.01 10.15
CA TRP A 54 -6.22 -5.34 9.33
C TRP A 54 -6.96 -4.27 10.16
N PRO A 55 -7.03 -3.01 9.71
CA PRO A 55 -7.67 -1.94 10.48
C PRO A 55 -9.18 -2.17 10.60
N ALA A 56 -9.74 -1.94 11.80
CA ALA A 56 -11.17 -2.11 12.07
C ALA A 56 -12.06 -1.07 11.36
N ASP A 57 -11.53 0.13 11.10
CA ASP A 57 -12.27 1.30 10.58
C ASP A 57 -11.85 1.72 9.16
N GLU A 58 -11.44 0.76 8.32
CA GLU A 58 -11.26 0.94 6.86
C GLU A 58 -10.27 2.03 6.39
N ASP A 59 -9.45 2.60 7.28
CA ASP A 59 -8.34 3.49 6.92
C ASP A 59 -7.17 2.68 6.33
N LEU A 60 -7.45 2.09 5.16
CA LEU A 60 -6.50 1.36 4.34
C LEU A 60 -5.75 2.32 3.42
N TYR A 61 -4.53 1.91 3.18
CA TYR A 61 -3.60 2.61 2.34
C TYR A 61 -2.98 1.63 1.36
N THR A 62 -2.48 2.14 0.26
CA THR A 62 -1.77 1.38 -0.75
C THR A 62 -0.31 1.84 -0.80
N LEU A 63 0.61 0.97 -0.39
CA LEU A 63 2.06 1.17 -0.43
C LEU A 63 2.64 0.72 -1.79
N CYS A 64 3.46 1.56 -2.39
CA CYS A 64 4.34 1.16 -3.48
C CYS A 64 5.68 0.63 -2.94
N PRO A 65 5.97 -0.69 -3.01
CA PRO A 65 7.21 -1.25 -2.47
C PRO A 65 8.47 -0.80 -3.25
N SER A 66 8.30 -0.31 -4.48
CA SER A 66 9.42 0.14 -5.32
C SER A 66 9.97 1.51 -4.89
N CYS A 67 9.11 2.44 -4.46
CA CYS A 67 9.52 3.80 -4.13
C CYS A 67 9.08 4.31 -2.76
N GLY A 68 8.24 3.56 -2.06
CA GLY A 68 7.74 3.87 -0.72
C GLY A 68 6.60 4.87 -0.65
N ARG A 69 6.05 5.32 -1.79
CA ARG A 69 4.87 6.20 -1.78
C ARG A 69 3.66 5.43 -1.27
N VAL A 70 2.85 6.11 -0.46
CA VAL A 70 1.64 5.57 0.13
C VAL A 70 0.44 6.42 -0.31
N TYR A 71 -0.61 5.75 -0.76
CA TYR A 71 -1.87 6.32 -1.22
C TYR A 71 -2.97 5.98 -0.22
N ARG A 72 -3.94 6.86 0.00
CA ARG A 72 -5.09 6.57 0.89
C ARG A 72 -6.24 6.03 0.05
N ASP A 73 -6.66 4.82 0.33
CA ASP A 73 -7.60 4.07 -0.52
C ASP A 73 -8.94 4.82 -0.64
N LEU A 74 -9.47 5.31 0.48
CA LEU A 74 -10.71 6.08 0.52
C LEU A 74 -10.70 7.29 -0.45
N ILE A 75 -9.57 8.00 -0.57
CA ILE A 75 -9.48 9.15 -1.47
C ILE A 75 -9.56 8.70 -2.94
N VAL A 76 -8.98 7.55 -3.26
CA VAL A 76 -9.05 6.96 -4.60
C VAL A 76 -10.47 6.57 -4.94
N GLU A 77 -11.15 5.92 -4.02
CA GLU A 77 -12.53 5.47 -4.19
C GLU A 77 -13.51 6.65 -4.30
N GLU A 78 -13.31 7.72 -3.52
CA GLU A 78 -14.19 8.89 -3.57
C GLU A 78 -13.94 9.77 -4.80
N THR A 79 -12.68 9.96 -5.19
CA THR A 79 -12.32 11.00 -6.17
C THR A 79 -11.87 10.47 -7.52
N GLY A 80 -11.55 9.18 -7.62
CA GLY A 80 -10.89 8.59 -8.79
C GLY A 80 -9.44 9.07 -8.96
N THR A 81 -8.85 9.65 -7.92
CA THR A 81 -7.47 10.14 -7.93
C THR A 81 -6.67 9.57 -6.76
N ALA A 82 -5.40 9.26 -6.99
CA ALA A 82 -4.51 8.74 -5.95
C ALA A 82 -3.41 9.76 -5.60
N PRO A 83 -3.73 10.83 -4.84
CA PRO A 83 -2.71 11.72 -4.32
C PRO A 83 -1.83 10.97 -3.33
N VAL A 84 -0.52 11.22 -3.38
CA VAL A 84 0.41 10.69 -2.39
C VAL A 84 0.06 11.27 -1.02
N ALA A 85 -0.29 10.38 -0.08
CA ALA A 85 -0.56 10.74 1.30
C ALA A 85 0.75 11.01 2.05
N PHE A 86 1.70 10.07 1.95
CA PHE A 86 3.04 10.19 2.52
C PHE A 86 4.00 9.19 1.85
N ARG A 87 5.25 9.15 2.34
CA ARG A 87 6.29 8.24 1.85
C ARG A 87 6.99 7.56 3.01
N VAL A 88 7.21 6.26 2.89
CA VAL A 88 8.04 5.45 3.81
C VAL A 88 9.36 5.09 3.16
N ASP A 89 10.35 4.75 3.98
CA ASP A 89 11.61 4.17 3.51
C ASP A 89 11.47 2.65 3.40
N VAL A 90 11.33 2.16 2.16
CA VAL A 90 11.20 0.73 1.84
C VAL A 90 12.47 -0.07 2.11
N THR A 91 13.59 0.61 2.36
CA THR A 91 14.86 -0.02 2.73
C THR A 91 15.07 -0.07 4.25
N SER A 92 14.23 0.64 5.01
CA SER A 92 14.24 0.60 6.47
C SER A 92 13.83 -0.79 6.94
N GLY A 93 14.60 -1.35 7.89
CA GLY A 93 14.45 -2.73 8.40
C GLY A 93 12.99 -3.16 8.61
N PRO A 94 12.20 -2.44 9.43
CA PRO A 94 10.81 -2.82 9.71
C PRO A 94 9.92 -2.88 8.47
N ILE A 95 10.02 -1.91 7.55
CA ILE A 95 9.21 -1.88 6.33
C ILE A 95 9.69 -2.94 5.34
N ALA A 96 11.01 -3.10 5.19
CA ALA A 96 11.60 -4.09 4.32
C ALA A 96 11.28 -5.53 4.78
N GLU A 97 11.21 -5.78 6.08
CA GLU A 97 10.77 -7.05 6.67
C GLU A 97 9.28 -7.29 6.44
N ALA A 98 8.44 -6.28 6.67
CA ALA A 98 7.01 -6.36 6.40
C ALA A 98 6.69 -6.65 4.92
N ILE A 99 7.38 -5.97 3.99
CA ILE A 99 7.23 -6.22 2.54
C ILE A 99 7.60 -7.66 2.20
N ARG A 100 8.70 -8.16 2.77
CA ARG A 100 9.12 -9.56 2.57
C ARG A 100 8.09 -10.55 3.10
N ALA A 101 7.64 -10.37 4.34
CA ALA A 101 6.62 -11.21 4.96
C ALA A 101 5.31 -11.25 4.15
N HIS A 102 4.88 -10.11 3.60
CA HIS A 102 3.71 -10.06 2.71
C HIS A 102 3.87 -10.95 1.47
N TRP A 103 5.05 -10.96 0.85
CA TRP A 103 5.32 -11.79 -0.33
C TRP A 103 5.49 -13.28 -0.01
N ASP A 104 6.13 -13.61 1.11
CA ASP A 104 6.22 -15.00 1.59
C ASP A 104 4.84 -15.62 1.81
N LEU A 105 3.85 -14.83 2.25
CA LEU A 105 2.46 -15.28 2.44
C LEU A 105 1.64 -15.37 1.15
N SER A 106 2.10 -14.73 0.06
CA SER A 106 1.44 -14.75 -1.25
C SER A 106 1.93 -15.89 -2.15
N THR A 107 2.86 -16.71 -1.66
CA THR A 107 3.47 -17.87 -2.35
C THR A 107 2.83 -19.17 -1.91
#